data_AF-A0A2C5YU73-F1
#
_entry.id   AF-A0A2C5YU73-F1
#
_cell.length_a   1.000
_cell.length_b   1.000
_cell.length_c   1.000
_cell.angle_alpha   90.00
_cell.angle_beta   90.00
_cell.angle_gamma   90.00
#
_symmetry.space_group_name_H-M   'P 1'
#
loop_
_entity.id
_entity.type
_entity.pdbx_description
1 polymer ?
#
loop_
_entity_poly.entity_id
_entity_poly.type
_entity_poly.pdbx_seq_one_letter_code
_entity_poly.pdbx_strand_id
1 'polypeptide(L)'
;MQKKLLILTLYGATATAQSNQLRPWIFTPEQPRCKTFLENCIGTVKYCNSFVNRKSPYSSPEDCFQQREDKRWKLPDAPCHEWTERCVGTQRWCESMGRAPYKSHEACFLEREDKLWLFPREDCFEKTEECVGTQEWCLSMDRWDAAYESPEACFEDRERSSSQPPRIDCQEFTESCIGTEVWCRSMGRWDSPYTSPGACFRDRARKPKSTSCQDSDNCDQRVSTPEPEKKLKPWIAPGIECQDVEESCVGTEVWCSRTQYMAIRQLCFTAREEAPWLPADTQDCRDVNEACVGTDKWCETDRARFIYGSAKSCLSVRQPPPPSWQHPQLEECKDNGQKDCEGTELYCGRFSRLEDRLRCFAAHQKAPFSIVHSSACEQNPTDELCNGTANWCRQKPALQLYGSEENCRKFRGKKPDEQKWQPKANNCTEPNESCLGTEHICNSFSQDDLRTDCFSARETPPILPPDRASCLGNRRADESCLGTYVWCADRFRQAGYLSARECFEIRQWSFGDFETQLRDGLLASLDGLFTKVLVNMTAETSPKTAKVQFGKVLRVVRENGNASTALAAGRALSRYQAFEVR
;
A
#
# COMPACT_ATOMS: atom_id res chain seq x y z
N MET A 1 -42.12 -9.51 61.66
CA MET A 1 -40.75 -8.97 61.45
C MET A 1 -39.89 -9.80 60.47
N GLN A 2 -40.07 -11.12 60.33
CA GLN A 2 -39.26 -11.95 59.41
C GLN A 2 -39.36 -11.60 57.90
N LYS A 3 -40.48 -11.06 57.40
CA LYS A 3 -40.59 -10.63 55.99
C LYS A 3 -39.71 -9.43 55.62
N LYS A 4 -39.38 -8.54 56.57
CA LYS A 4 -38.47 -7.41 56.32
C LYS A 4 -36.99 -7.83 56.30
N LEU A 5 -36.65 -8.91 57.00
CA LEU A 5 -35.27 -9.41 57.11
C LEU A 5 -34.78 -10.08 55.81
N LEU A 6 -35.66 -10.76 55.06
CA LEU A 6 -35.33 -11.41 53.77
C LEU A 6 -35.15 -10.39 52.63
N ILE A 7 -35.94 -9.30 52.66
CA ILE A 7 -35.81 -8.19 51.68
C ILE A 7 -34.53 -7.40 51.97
N LEU A 8 -34.18 -7.18 53.25
CA LEU A 8 -32.91 -6.53 53.63
C LEU A 8 -31.66 -7.37 53.33
N THR A 9 -31.74 -8.70 53.27
CA THR A 9 -30.60 -9.54 52.85
C THR A 9 -30.40 -9.56 51.34
N LEU A 10 -31.48 -9.46 50.55
CA LEU A 10 -31.37 -9.30 49.08
C LEU A 10 -30.92 -7.88 48.68
N TYR A 11 -31.36 -6.83 49.38
CA TYR A 11 -30.84 -5.46 49.19
C TYR A 11 -29.45 -5.24 49.82
N GLY A 12 -29.11 -5.99 50.88
CA GLY A 12 -27.79 -5.97 51.53
C GLY A 12 -26.72 -6.72 50.74
N ALA A 13 -27.08 -7.79 50.03
CA ALA A 13 -26.18 -8.51 49.13
C ALA A 13 -25.81 -7.70 47.88
N THR A 14 -26.60 -6.69 47.49
CA THR A 14 -26.21 -5.71 46.47
C THR A 14 -25.30 -4.60 47.01
N ALA A 15 -25.25 -4.37 48.33
CA ALA A 15 -24.46 -3.30 48.95
C ALA A 15 -23.15 -3.77 49.62
N THR A 16 -22.96 -5.08 49.81
CA THR A 16 -21.77 -5.67 50.45
C THR A 16 -21.03 -6.67 49.56
N ALA A 17 -21.14 -6.52 48.24
CA ALA A 17 -20.12 -7.00 47.32
C ALA A 17 -18.82 -6.19 47.53
N GLN A 18 -18.16 -6.41 48.66
CA GLN A 18 -16.75 -6.10 48.84
C GLN A 18 -15.98 -6.85 47.75
N SER A 19 -15.53 -6.10 46.75
CA SER A 19 -14.13 -6.00 46.33
C SER A 19 -13.31 -7.31 46.15
N ASN A 20 -13.93 -8.46 45.92
CA ASN A 20 -13.22 -9.63 45.42
C ASN A 20 -13.19 -9.56 43.90
N GLN A 21 -12.13 -8.89 43.41
CA GLN A 21 -11.55 -9.00 42.07
C GLN A 21 -12.49 -9.56 41.00
N LEU A 22 -13.33 -8.70 40.43
CA LEU A 22 -13.72 -8.89 39.04
C LEU A 22 -12.43 -8.81 38.23
N ARG A 23 -11.96 -9.97 37.75
CA ARG A 23 -10.83 -10.04 36.83
C ARG A 23 -11.13 -9.14 35.61
N PRO A 24 -10.15 -8.40 35.07
CA PRO A 24 -10.36 -7.65 33.85
C PRO A 24 -10.78 -8.62 32.74
N TRP A 25 -12.00 -8.42 32.22
CA TRP A 25 -12.49 -9.17 31.08
C TRP A 25 -11.75 -8.67 29.84
N ILE A 26 -10.79 -9.46 29.38
CA ILE A 26 -10.08 -9.22 28.14
C ILE A 26 -10.99 -9.65 26.99
N PHE A 27 -11.35 -8.68 26.16
CA PHE A 27 -12.03 -8.91 24.89
C PHE A 27 -11.11 -9.76 24.00
N THR A 28 -11.62 -10.90 23.50
CA THR A 28 -10.99 -11.60 22.37
C THR A 28 -11.93 -11.44 21.19
N PRO A 29 -11.55 -10.71 20.12
CA PRO A 29 -12.38 -10.63 18.94
C PRO A 29 -12.48 -12.02 18.29
N GLU A 30 -13.68 -12.37 17.85
CA GLU A 30 -13.95 -13.63 17.16
C GLU A 30 -13.03 -13.76 15.95
N GLN A 31 -12.15 -14.75 15.99
CA GLN A 31 -11.37 -15.22 14.84
C GLN A 31 -11.95 -16.53 14.31
N PRO A 32 -11.73 -16.84 13.02
CA PRO A 32 -12.39 -17.94 12.32
C PRO A 32 -12.13 -19.29 13.01
N ARG A 33 -13.12 -20.19 12.88
CA ARG A 33 -13.20 -21.50 13.54
C ARG A 33 -12.00 -22.42 13.23
N CYS A 34 -10.87 -22.22 13.88
CA CYS A 34 -9.84 -23.25 14.01
C CYS A 34 -10.23 -24.19 15.15
N LYS A 35 -10.62 -25.43 14.80
CA LYS A 35 -11.01 -26.46 15.79
C LYS A 35 -9.84 -27.04 16.58
N THR A 36 -8.60 -26.69 16.25
CA THR A 36 -7.38 -27.24 16.85
C THR A 36 -6.32 -26.18 17.09
N PHE A 37 -5.51 -26.39 18.13
CA PHE A 37 -4.41 -25.52 18.55
C PHE A 37 -3.20 -25.68 17.61
N LEU A 38 -3.30 -25.14 16.40
CA LEU A 38 -2.25 -25.18 15.38
C LEU A 38 -1.61 -23.80 15.21
N GLU A 39 -0.28 -23.77 15.08
CA GLU A 39 0.52 -22.55 14.94
C GLU A 39 0.03 -21.63 13.82
N ASN A 40 -0.31 -22.21 12.66
CA ASN A 40 -0.77 -21.47 11.49
C ASN A 40 -2.08 -20.69 11.75
N CYS A 41 -2.84 -21.07 12.79
CA CYS A 41 -4.08 -20.41 13.17
C CYS A 41 -3.88 -19.28 14.18
N ILE A 42 -2.90 -19.40 15.08
CA ILE A 42 -2.76 -18.49 16.23
C ILE A 42 -1.50 -17.62 16.17
N GLY A 43 -0.64 -17.87 15.18
CA GLY A 43 0.65 -17.21 15.00
C GLY A 43 1.75 -17.83 15.88
N THR A 44 2.98 -17.85 15.36
CA THR A 44 4.17 -18.44 16.00
C THR A 44 4.42 -17.89 17.40
N VAL A 45 4.24 -16.58 17.62
CA VAL A 45 4.44 -15.96 18.94
C VAL A 45 3.44 -16.51 19.97
N LYS A 46 2.15 -16.59 19.60
CA LYS A 46 1.10 -17.08 20.49
C LYS A 46 1.20 -18.59 20.71
N TYR A 47 1.64 -19.32 19.69
CA TYR A 47 1.92 -20.75 19.75
C TYR A 47 3.09 -21.06 20.68
N CYS A 48 4.25 -20.41 20.52
CA CYS A 48 5.40 -20.61 21.39
C CYS A 48 5.16 -20.14 22.84
N ASN A 49 4.33 -19.11 23.06
CA ASN A 49 3.98 -18.65 24.42
C ASN A 49 2.90 -19.48 25.12
N SER A 50 2.26 -20.43 24.44
CA SER A 50 1.10 -21.17 24.95
C SER A 50 1.43 -22.39 25.84
N PHE A 51 2.61 -22.41 26.45
CA PHE A 51 3.14 -23.52 27.27
C PHE A 51 2.23 -24.00 28.41
N VAL A 52 1.14 -23.29 28.67
CA VAL A 52 0.16 -23.53 29.72
C VAL A 52 -0.55 -24.90 29.62
N ASN A 53 -0.49 -25.63 28.49
CA ASN A 53 -1.28 -26.87 28.32
C ASN A 53 -0.51 -28.20 28.17
N ARG A 54 0.79 -28.29 28.51
CA ARG A 54 1.59 -29.56 28.51
C ARG A 54 1.57 -30.40 27.21
N LYS A 55 1.15 -29.82 26.07
CA LYS A 55 1.08 -30.50 24.76
C LYS A 55 2.08 -29.96 23.74
N SER A 56 2.98 -29.08 24.15
CA SER A 56 4.04 -28.56 23.28
C SER A 56 5.16 -29.62 23.17
N PRO A 57 5.68 -29.91 21.96
CA PRO A 57 6.85 -30.77 21.78
C PRO A 57 8.17 -30.08 22.17
N TYR A 58 8.15 -28.78 22.47
CA TYR A 58 9.32 -27.98 22.85
C TYR A 58 9.52 -27.97 24.37
N SER A 59 10.77 -27.83 24.82
CA SER A 59 11.08 -27.81 26.26
C SER A 59 10.82 -26.47 26.93
N SER A 60 10.82 -25.36 26.18
CA SER A 60 10.42 -24.03 26.64
C SER A 60 9.95 -23.13 25.48
N PRO A 61 9.31 -21.97 25.75
CA PRO A 61 9.02 -20.98 24.71
C PRO A 61 10.27 -20.56 23.94
N GLU A 62 11.41 -20.41 24.62
CA GLU A 62 12.70 -20.04 24.03
C GLU A 62 13.22 -21.13 23.09
N ASP A 63 13.13 -22.41 23.46
CA ASP A 63 13.45 -23.54 22.56
C ASP A 63 12.53 -23.56 21.32
N CYS A 64 11.25 -23.23 21.50
CA CYS A 64 10.30 -23.08 20.39
C CYS A 64 10.69 -21.94 19.44
N PHE A 65 11.10 -20.78 19.95
CA PHE A 65 11.55 -19.66 19.13
C PHE A 65 12.88 -19.96 18.43
N GLN A 66 13.83 -20.56 19.15
CA GLN A 66 15.18 -20.83 18.64
C GLN A 66 15.16 -21.83 17.48
N GLN A 67 14.34 -22.89 17.56
CA GLN A 67 14.15 -23.83 16.44
C GLN A 67 13.38 -23.25 15.24
N ARG A 68 12.73 -22.08 15.40
CA ARG A 68 11.97 -21.40 14.34
C ARG A 68 12.77 -20.28 13.67
N GLU A 69 13.71 -19.68 14.39
CA GLU A 69 14.69 -18.74 13.81
C GLU A 69 15.62 -19.44 12.82
N ASP A 70 15.99 -20.70 13.07
CA ASP A 70 16.80 -21.55 12.17
C ASP A 70 16.12 -21.91 10.84
N LYS A 71 14.87 -21.50 10.60
CA LYS A 71 14.10 -21.84 9.40
C LYS A 71 13.59 -20.64 8.58
N ARG A 72 14.11 -19.43 8.78
CA ARG A 72 13.79 -18.32 7.86
C ARG A 72 14.72 -18.31 6.64
N TRP A 73 14.09 -18.26 5.47
CA TRP A 73 14.61 -18.27 4.10
C TRP A 73 14.84 -19.65 3.46
N LYS A 74 13.72 -20.29 3.10
CA LYS A 74 13.61 -20.98 1.82
C LYS A 74 12.41 -20.41 1.07
N LEU A 75 12.67 -19.52 0.12
CA LEU A 75 11.82 -19.38 -1.06
C LEU A 75 12.34 -20.37 -2.12
N PRO A 76 11.46 -20.98 -2.94
CA PRO A 76 11.84 -22.01 -3.88
C PRO A 76 12.42 -21.38 -5.15
N ASP A 77 13.61 -21.85 -5.55
CA ASP A 77 14.02 -22.17 -6.92
C ASP A 77 15.54 -21.95 -7.14
N ALA A 78 16.33 -22.91 -6.65
CA ALA A 78 17.60 -23.44 -7.17
C ALA A 78 18.38 -24.14 -6.03
N PRO A 79 18.95 -25.35 -6.23
CA PRO A 79 19.81 -25.98 -5.23
C PRO A 79 21.22 -25.38 -5.31
N CYS A 80 21.44 -24.23 -4.66
CA CYS A 80 22.80 -23.73 -4.45
C CYS A 80 23.50 -24.57 -3.37
N HIS A 81 24.39 -25.48 -3.78
CA HIS A 81 25.28 -26.22 -2.89
C HIS A 81 26.65 -25.55 -2.72
N GLU A 82 26.93 -24.47 -3.46
CA GLU A 82 28.24 -23.82 -3.51
C GLU A 82 28.19 -22.39 -2.96
N TRP A 83 29.29 -21.97 -2.33
CA TRP A 83 29.49 -20.59 -1.89
C TRP A 83 29.85 -19.75 -3.12
N THR A 84 28.84 -19.24 -3.83
CA THR A 84 28.98 -18.30 -4.95
C THR A 84 28.21 -17.03 -4.66
N GLU A 85 28.63 -15.90 -5.24
CA GLU A 85 28.01 -14.58 -5.04
C GLU A 85 26.51 -14.58 -5.37
N ARG A 86 26.12 -15.33 -6.41
CA ARG A 86 24.73 -15.49 -6.82
C ARG A 86 23.87 -16.12 -5.71
N CYS A 87 24.46 -17.01 -4.93
CA CYS A 87 23.76 -17.76 -3.89
C CYS A 87 23.74 -17.01 -2.55
N VAL A 88 24.79 -16.23 -2.23
CA VAL A 88 24.90 -15.53 -0.94
C VAL A 88 24.54 -14.04 -1.01
N GLY A 89 24.44 -13.48 -2.22
CA GLY A 89 24.27 -12.05 -2.50
C GLY A 89 25.59 -11.27 -2.46
N THR A 90 25.73 -10.25 -3.29
CA THR A 90 26.96 -9.41 -3.42
C THR A 90 27.44 -8.87 -2.08
N GLN A 91 26.52 -8.47 -1.20
CA GLN A 91 26.85 -8.03 0.16
C GLN A 91 27.58 -9.12 0.95
N ARG A 92 26.96 -10.28 1.08
CA ARG A 92 27.50 -11.39 1.88
C ARG A 92 28.74 -12.01 1.24
N TRP A 93 28.83 -11.93 -0.09
CA TRP A 93 30.02 -12.30 -0.86
C TRP A 93 31.21 -11.42 -0.50
N CYS A 94 31.04 -10.09 -0.59
CA CYS A 94 32.09 -9.12 -0.24
C CYS A 94 32.44 -9.14 1.26
N GLU A 95 31.50 -9.49 2.14
CA GLU A 95 31.77 -9.70 3.57
C GLU A 95 32.57 -10.99 3.84
N SER A 96 32.38 -12.04 3.03
CA SER A 96 32.98 -13.37 3.26
C SER A 96 34.35 -13.57 2.64
N MET A 97 34.62 -12.94 1.48
CA MET A 97 35.93 -12.99 0.82
C MET A 97 36.90 -12.04 1.55
N GLY A 98 37.58 -12.56 2.57
CA GLY A 98 38.58 -11.83 3.34
C GLY A 98 39.66 -11.19 2.45
N ARG A 99 39.49 -9.91 2.11
CA ARG A 99 40.48 -8.97 1.57
C ARG A 99 41.38 -9.44 0.41
N ALA A 100 40.93 -10.37 -0.43
CA ALA A 100 41.62 -10.68 -1.68
C ALA A 100 40.59 -10.85 -2.80
N PRO A 101 40.61 -10.02 -3.86
CA PRO A 101 41.59 -8.98 -4.21
C PRO A 101 41.27 -7.56 -3.68
N TYR A 102 40.16 -7.35 -2.96
CA TYR A 102 39.66 -6.01 -2.64
C TYR A 102 40.27 -5.41 -1.37
N LYS A 103 40.64 -4.12 -1.42
CA LYS A 103 41.25 -3.38 -0.29
C LYS A 103 40.29 -3.09 0.86
N SER A 104 38.98 -3.03 0.59
CA SER A 104 37.92 -2.84 1.58
C SER A 104 36.59 -3.42 1.09
N HIS A 105 35.63 -3.51 2.00
CA HIS A 105 34.25 -3.90 1.68
C HIS A 105 33.63 -2.91 0.69
N GLU A 106 33.80 -1.61 0.92
CA GLU A 106 33.32 -0.56 0.01
C GLU A 106 33.99 -0.63 -1.37
N ALA A 107 35.27 -0.99 -1.47
CA ALA A 107 35.95 -1.15 -2.76
C ALA A 107 35.38 -2.34 -3.57
N CYS A 108 35.03 -3.44 -2.90
CA CYS A 108 34.36 -4.58 -3.52
C CYS A 108 32.98 -4.19 -4.09
N PHE A 109 32.23 -3.37 -3.35
CA PHE A 109 30.91 -2.89 -3.75
C PHE A 109 30.97 -1.89 -4.91
N LEU A 110 31.80 -0.85 -4.78
CA LEU A 110 31.91 0.23 -5.77
C LEU A 110 32.41 -0.26 -7.14
N GLU A 111 33.26 -1.28 -7.16
CA GLU A 111 33.77 -1.83 -8.42
C GLU A 111 32.74 -2.69 -9.17
N ARG A 112 31.69 -3.16 -8.46
CA ARG A 112 30.67 -4.08 -8.97
C ARG A 112 29.33 -3.40 -9.31
N GLU A 113 29.02 -2.25 -8.72
CA GLU A 113 27.78 -1.51 -9.01
C GLU A 113 27.76 -0.81 -10.38
N ASP A 114 28.93 -0.51 -10.97
CA ASP A 114 29.03 0.44 -12.10
C ASP A 114 29.58 -0.15 -13.41
N LYS A 115 29.82 -1.46 -13.49
CA LYS A 115 30.41 -2.06 -14.71
C LYS A 115 29.51 -3.14 -15.31
N LEU A 116 29.16 -2.98 -16.61
CA LEU A 116 28.44 -3.96 -17.43
C LEU A 116 29.34 -5.18 -17.76
N TRP A 117 29.65 -6.01 -16.77
CA TRP A 117 30.30 -7.31 -16.99
C TRP A 117 29.26 -8.37 -17.36
N LEU A 118 29.56 -9.19 -18.36
CA LEU A 118 28.75 -10.37 -18.66
C LEU A 118 29.11 -11.47 -17.66
N PHE A 119 28.09 -12.08 -17.06
CA PHE A 119 28.25 -13.21 -16.15
C PHE A 119 28.07 -14.54 -16.90
N PRO A 120 28.80 -15.61 -16.52
CA PRO A 120 28.66 -16.92 -17.15
C PRO A 120 27.23 -17.44 -17.10
N ARG A 121 26.77 -18.09 -18.17
CA ARG A 121 25.47 -18.80 -18.24
C ARG A 121 25.67 -20.29 -18.00
N GLU A 122 24.90 -20.87 -17.08
CA GLU A 122 25.03 -22.27 -16.65
C GLU A 122 24.71 -23.30 -17.77
N ASP A 123 23.93 -22.93 -18.79
CA ASP A 123 23.47 -23.84 -19.84
C ASP A 123 24.16 -23.63 -21.19
N CYS A 124 25.29 -22.95 -21.19
CA CYS A 124 25.90 -22.47 -22.42
C CYS A 124 27.21 -23.23 -22.73
N PHE A 125 27.22 -23.94 -23.86
CA PHE A 125 28.35 -24.73 -24.34
C PHE A 125 29.22 -23.99 -25.37
N GLU A 126 28.78 -22.80 -25.78
CA GLU A 126 29.48 -21.97 -26.76
C GLU A 126 30.66 -21.25 -26.10
N LYS A 127 31.71 -20.98 -26.86
CA LYS A 127 32.88 -20.26 -26.33
C LYS A 127 32.78 -18.82 -26.79
N THR A 128 31.81 -18.12 -26.22
CA THR A 128 31.58 -16.69 -26.45
C THR A 128 31.62 -15.95 -25.12
N GLU A 129 31.98 -14.67 -25.15
CA GLU A 129 32.07 -13.83 -23.94
C GLU A 129 30.74 -13.78 -23.16
N GLU A 130 29.61 -13.76 -23.87
CA GLU A 130 28.26 -13.83 -23.28
C GLU A 130 27.98 -15.14 -22.55
N CYS A 131 28.67 -16.20 -22.94
CA CYS A 131 28.47 -17.54 -22.43
C CYS A 131 29.34 -17.82 -21.20
N VAL A 132 30.64 -17.53 -21.31
CA VAL A 132 31.60 -17.80 -20.22
C VAL A 132 31.73 -16.63 -19.26
N GLY A 133 31.21 -15.46 -19.62
CA GLY A 133 31.36 -14.22 -18.86
C GLY A 133 32.67 -13.50 -19.18
N THR A 134 32.68 -12.16 -19.10
CA THR A 134 33.80 -11.31 -19.51
C THR A 134 35.08 -11.62 -18.72
N GLN A 135 34.96 -12.01 -17.45
CA GLN A 135 36.11 -12.39 -16.63
C GLN A 135 36.79 -13.67 -17.14
N GLU A 136 36.04 -14.76 -17.30
CA GLU A 136 36.59 -16.01 -17.82
C GLU A 136 37.02 -15.88 -19.28
N TRP A 137 36.33 -15.04 -20.07
CA TRP A 137 36.71 -14.75 -21.43
C TRP A 137 38.12 -14.14 -21.53
N CYS A 138 38.39 -13.06 -20.79
CA CYS A 138 39.70 -12.41 -20.80
C CYS A 138 40.79 -13.27 -20.11
N LEU A 139 40.44 -14.10 -19.12
CA LEU A 139 41.40 -14.99 -18.45
C LEU A 139 41.74 -16.25 -19.26
N SER A 140 40.84 -16.68 -20.15
CA SER A 140 41.02 -17.89 -20.95
C SER A 140 41.70 -17.67 -22.30
N MET A 141 42.26 -16.48 -22.55
CA MET A 141 42.74 -16.07 -23.88
C MET A 141 43.83 -16.95 -24.48
N ASP A 142 44.70 -17.56 -23.66
CA ASP A 142 45.73 -18.51 -24.12
C ASP A 142 45.14 -19.70 -24.90
N ARG A 143 43.82 -19.90 -24.81
CA ARG A 143 43.12 -21.09 -25.30
C ARG A 143 42.13 -20.79 -26.44
N TRP A 144 41.75 -19.53 -26.70
CA TRP A 144 40.56 -19.23 -27.54
C TRP A 144 40.73 -18.22 -28.68
N ASP A 145 41.58 -17.19 -28.60
CA ASP A 145 41.91 -16.31 -29.74
C ASP A 145 43.03 -15.31 -29.40
N ALA A 146 43.95 -15.05 -30.33
CA ALA A 146 45.13 -14.19 -30.13
C ALA A 146 44.86 -12.67 -30.34
N ALA A 147 43.62 -12.22 -30.11
CA ALA A 147 43.20 -10.84 -30.42
C ALA A 147 43.75 -9.77 -29.46
N TYR A 148 44.20 -10.17 -28.26
CA TYR A 148 44.75 -9.27 -27.26
C TYR A 148 46.08 -9.83 -26.73
N GLU A 149 47.03 -8.95 -26.47
CA GLU A 149 48.39 -9.32 -26.07
C GLU A 149 48.48 -9.83 -24.62
N SER A 150 47.49 -9.52 -23.78
CA SER A 150 47.37 -10.05 -22.42
C SER A 150 45.93 -9.92 -21.87
N PRO A 151 45.56 -10.68 -20.82
CA PRO A 151 44.27 -10.53 -20.14
C PRO A 151 43.99 -9.09 -19.70
N GLU A 152 45.02 -8.36 -19.28
CA GLU A 152 44.93 -6.95 -18.90
C GLU A 152 44.53 -6.07 -20.10
N ALA A 153 45.10 -6.31 -21.28
CA ALA A 153 44.71 -5.58 -22.49
C ALA A 153 43.24 -5.85 -22.91
N CYS A 154 42.75 -7.06 -22.66
CA CYS A 154 41.34 -7.42 -22.86
C CYS A 154 40.42 -6.67 -21.88
N PHE A 155 40.80 -6.60 -20.60
CA PHE A 155 40.04 -5.85 -19.59
C PHE A 155 40.05 -4.34 -19.86
N GLU A 156 41.21 -3.76 -20.21
CA GLU A 156 41.33 -2.34 -20.53
C GLU A 156 40.48 -1.93 -21.75
N ASP A 157 40.39 -2.78 -22.78
CA ASP A 157 39.55 -2.54 -23.96
C ASP A 157 38.05 -2.52 -23.60
N ARG A 158 37.62 -3.43 -22.71
CA ARG A 158 36.24 -3.50 -22.21
C ARG A 158 35.89 -2.32 -21.30
N GLU A 159 36.83 -1.89 -20.46
CA GLU A 159 36.65 -0.67 -19.65
C GLU A 159 36.58 0.59 -20.52
N ARG A 160 37.40 0.69 -21.57
CA ARG A 160 37.38 1.83 -22.51
C ARG A 160 36.09 1.86 -23.35
N SER A 161 35.54 0.71 -23.71
CA SER A 161 34.28 0.62 -24.45
C SER A 161 33.04 0.87 -23.57
N SER A 162 33.12 0.61 -22.26
CA SER A 162 32.04 0.94 -21.31
C SER A 162 31.91 2.43 -20.97
N SER A 163 32.97 3.22 -21.21
CA SER A 163 33.07 4.64 -20.81
C SER A 163 32.81 5.65 -21.93
N GLN A 164 32.53 5.19 -23.16
CA GLN A 164 32.09 6.07 -24.25
C GLN A 164 30.58 5.91 -24.49
N PRO A 165 29.74 6.94 -24.26
CA PRO A 165 28.38 6.90 -24.78
C PRO A 165 28.46 6.86 -26.32
N PRO A 166 27.69 6.00 -27.01
CA PRO A 166 27.67 6.03 -28.45
C PRO A 166 27.10 7.39 -28.89
N ARG A 167 27.96 8.26 -29.41
CA ARG A 167 27.53 9.41 -30.21
C ARG A 167 27.14 8.88 -31.58
N ILE A 168 25.88 8.50 -31.73
CA ILE A 168 25.30 8.13 -33.02
C ILE A 168 23.94 8.81 -33.12
N ASP A 169 23.91 10.03 -33.66
CA ASP A 169 22.71 10.59 -34.26
C ASP A 169 22.68 10.11 -35.72
N CYS A 170 22.06 8.95 -35.92
CA CYS A 170 21.83 8.43 -37.25
C CYS A 170 20.44 7.85 -37.37
N GLN A 171 19.76 8.25 -38.42
CA GLN A 171 18.39 7.85 -38.68
C GLN A 171 18.27 6.84 -39.84
N GLU A 172 19.40 6.49 -40.48
CA GLU A 172 19.46 5.48 -41.54
C GLU A 172 20.37 4.31 -41.17
N PHE A 173 19.89 3.09 -41.40
CA PHE A 173 20.70 1.87 -41.30
C PHE A 173 21.63 1.85 -42.51
N THR A 174 22.76 2.55 -42.41
CA THR A 174 23.84 2.57 -43.40
C THR A 174 25.14 2.12 -42.74
N GLU A 175 26.01 1.48 -43.51
CA GLU A 175 27.31 1.02 -43.02
C GLU A 175 28.15 2.13 -42.38
N SER A 176 28.11 3.34 -42.96
CA SER A 176 28.80 4.52 -42.45
C SER A 176 28.32 4.93 -41.07
N CYS A 177 27.08 4.59 -40.73
CA CYS A 177 26.49 4.99 -39.47
C CYS A 177 26.73 3.97 -38.36
N ILE A 178 26.28 2.72 -38.56
CA ILE A 178 26.31 1.70 -37.50
C ILE A 178 27.68 1.03 -37.39
N GLY A 179 28.60 1.39 -38.30
CA GLY A 179 29.91 0.80 -38.44
C GLY A 179 29.88 -0.48 -39.27
N THR A 180 30.97 -0.71 -40.03
CA THR A 180 31.14 -1.90 -40.87
C THR A 180 30.97 -3.21 -40.12
N GLU A 181 31.32 -3.26 -38.83
CA GLU A 181 31.16 -4.47 -38.03
C GLU A 181 29.70 -4.84 -37.78
N VAL A 182 28.89 -3.90 -37.25
CA VAL A 182 27.46 -4.11 -37.01
C VAL A 182 26.74 -4.35 -38.33
N TRP A 183 27.11 -3.59 -39.36
CA TRP A 183 26.60 -3.78 -40.72
C TRP A 183 26.83 -5.20 -41.22
N CYS A 184 28.08 -5.70 -41.23
CA CYS A 184 28.40 -7.03 -41.74
C CYS A 184 27.81 -8.16 -40.87
N ARG A 185 27.67 -7.99 -39.56
CA ARG A 185 27.05 -8.99 -38.67
C ARG A 185 25.52 -9.07 -38.80
N SER A 186 24.86 -7.98 -39.14
CA SER A 186 23.39 -7.90 -39.28
C SER A 186 22.80 -8.59 -40.52
N MET A 187 23.67 -9.11 -41.41
CA MET A 187 23.35 -9.59 -42.77
C MET A 187 22.51 -10.87 -42.88
N GLY A 188 21.91 -11.34 -41.78
CA GLY A 188 20.99 -12.49 -41.77
C GLY A 188 19.52 -12.15 -42.06
N ARG A 189 19.16 -10.88 -42.31
CA ARG A 189 17.75 -10.44 -42.37
C ARG A 189 17.30 -9.61 -43.59
N TRP A 190 18.19 -9.25 -44.54
CA TRP A 190 17.83 -8.36 -45.67
C TRP A 190 18.61 -8.69 -46.95
N ASP A 191 18.15 -8.19 -48.12
CA ASP A 191 18.69 -8.37 -49.49
C ASP A 191 20.15 -7.86 -49.65
N SER A 192 21.07 -8.52 -48.97
CA SER A 192 22.49 -8.24 -49.02
C SER A 192 23.13 -8.97 -50.21
N PRO A 193 24.01 -8.32 -50.99
CA PRO A 193 24.75 -8.99 -52.04
C PRO A 193 25.83 -9.96 -51.51
N TYR A 194 26.02 -10.06 -50.19
CA TYR A 194 27.04 -10.89 -49.56
C TYR A 194 26.45 -12.18 -48.98
N THR A 195 27.08 -13.32 -49.28
CA THR A 195 26.60 -14.64 -48.87
C THR A 195 26.88 -15.00 -47.40
N SER A 196 27.65 -14.18 -46.67
CA SER A 196 27.90 -14.33 -45.23
C SER A 196 28.54 -13.07 -44.63
N PRO A 197 28.51 -12.88 -43.29
CA PRO A 197 29.27 -11.82 -42.62
C PRO A 197 30.76 -11.84 -43.00
N GLY A 198 31.36 -13.03 -43.08
CA GLY A 198 32.76 -13.18 -43.50
C GLY A 198 33.03 -12.75 -44.94
N ALA A 199 32.07 -12.88 -45.86
CA ALA A 199 32.19 -12.36 -47.22
C ALA A 199 32.12 -10.82 -47.24
N CYS A 200 31.24 -10.22 -46.43
CA CYS A 200 31.15 -8.77 -46.25
C CYS A 200 32.46 -8.19 -45.70
N PHE A 201 33.02 -8.77 -44.63
CA PHE A 201 34.29 -8.30 -44.06
C PHE A 201 35.46 -8.40 -45.05
N ARG A 202 35.55 -9.50 -45.82
CA ARG A 202 36.62 -9.67 -46.81
C ARG A 202 36.54 -8.67 -47.96
N ASP A 203 35.34 -8.31 -48.40
CA ASP A 203 35.14 -7.30 -49.45
C ASP A 203 35.58 -5.91 -48.95
N ARG A 204 35.22 -5.57 -47.71
CA ARG A 204 35.55 -4.27 -47.10
C ARG A 204 37.01 -4.13 -46.70
N ALA A 205 37.68 -5.22 -46.32
CA ALA A 205 39.11 -5.24 -46.03
C ALA A 205 40.01 -5.00 -47.27
N ARG A 206 39.46 -5.12 -48.48
CA ARG A 206 40.23 -5.06 -49.75
C ARG A 206 40.25 -3.71 -50.46
N LYS A 207 39.63 -2.66 -49.93
CA LYS A 207 39.73 -1.33 -50.55
C LYS A 207 40.96 -0.57 -50.02
N PRO A 208 42.00 -0.34 -50.84
CA PRO A 208 42.97 0.70 -50.51
C PRO A 208 42.22 2.02 -50.40
N LYS A 209 42.52 2.81 -49.36
CA LYS A 209 41.96 4.16 -49.16
C LYS A 209 42.04 4.92 -50.49
N SER A 210 40.90 5.25 -51.09
CA SER A 210 40.87 6.05 -52.31
C SER A 210 41.34 7.46 -51.96
N THR A 211 42.61 7.73 -52.20
CA THR A 211 43.21 9.06 -52.19
C THR A 211 42.69 9.82 -53.41
N SER A 212 41.48 10.39 -53.32
CA SER A 212 41.01 11.36 -54.31
C SER A 212 39.99 12.33 -53.71
N CYS A 213 40.46 13.15 -52.76
CA CYS A 213 39.95 14.50 -52.53
C CYS A 213 41.16 15.38 -52.21
N GLN A 214 42.00 15.61 -53.21
CA GLN A 214 42.94 16.72 -53.24
C GLN A 214 42.42 17.66 -54.33
N ASP A 215 41.48 18.52 -53.96
CA ASP A 215 41.35 19.87 -54.49
C ASP A 215 40.32 20.59 -53.62
N SER A 216 40.82 21.61 -52.94
CA SER A 216 40.12 22.48 -52.00
C SER A 216 39.15 23.42 -52.74
N ASP A 217 38.10 23.80 -52.02
CA ASP A 217 37.24 24.97 -52.24
C ASP A 217 35.87 24.80 -52.94
N ASN A 218 35.36 23.59 -53.18
CA ASN A 218 34.00 23.47 -53.73
C ASN A 218 33.18 22.22 -53.35
N CYS A 219 33.11 21.88 -52.06
CA CYS A 219 32.22 20.82 -51.55
C CYS A 219 31.10 21.30 -50.60
N ASP A 220 31.03 22.59 -50.26
CA ASP A 220 30.16 23.11 -49.17
C ASP A 220 28.85 23.79 -49.62
N GLN A 221 28.38 23.55 -50.84
CA GLN A 221 27.07 24.06 -51.30
C GLN A 221 26.06 22.96 -51.63
N ARG A 222 25.97 21.93 -50.79
CA ARG A 222 24.73 21.14 -50.73
C ARG A 222 23.66 22.00 -50.06
N VAL A 223 22.87 22.65 -50.89
CA VAL A 223 21.58 23.24 -50.55
C VAL A 223 20.81 22.22 -49.72
N SER A 224 20.65 22.49 -48.43
CA SER A 224 19.86 21.67 -47.51
C SER A 224 18.41 21.69 -47.99
N THR A 225 18.03 20.72 -48.81
CA THR A 225 16.62 20.47 -49.10
C THR A 225 15.93 20.21 -47.76
N PRO A 226 14.83 20.91 -47.43
CA PRO A 226 14.10 20.67 -46.20
C PRO A 226 13.75 19.18 -46.14
N GLU A 227 14.23 18.52 -45.10
CA GLU A 227 14.02 17.10 -44.88
C GLU A 227 12.50 16.86 -44.89
N PRO A 228 11.99 15.94 -45.72
CA PRO A 228 10.55 15.70 -45.79
C PRO A 228 10.06 15.36 -44.38
N GLU A 229 9.04 16.09 -43.89
CA GLU A 229 8.45 15.87 -42.58
C GLU A 229 8.16 14.37 -42.40
N LYS A 230 8.95 13.74 -41.53
CA LYS A 230 8.84 12.31 -41.27
C LYS A 230 7.51 12.06 -40.59
N LYS A 231 6.58 11.44 -41.31
CA LYS A 231 5.31 10.98 -40.74
C LYS A 231 5.62 9.86 -39.75
N LEU A 232 5.55 10.18 -38.46
CA LEU A 232 5.63 9.20 -37.38
C LEU A 232 4.47 8.21 -37.50
N LYS A 233 4.70 6.96 -37.11
CA LYS A 233 3.62 5.95 -37.02
C LYS A 233 2.79 6.21 -35.76
N PRO A 234 1.47 6.01 -35.77
CA PRO A 234 0.67 6.17 -34.57
C PRO A 234 1.08 5.16 -33.50
N TRP A 235 0.99 5.56 -32.23
CA TRP A 235 1.13 4.63 -31.10
C TRP A 235 -0.10 3.72 -31.00
N ILE A 236 0.10 2.40 -30.95
CA ILE A 236 -0.98 1.41 -30.89
C ILE A 236 -1.02 0.76 -29.51
N ALA A 237 -2.16 0.87 -28.82
CA ALA A 237 -2.41 0.14 -27.57
C ALA A 237 -2.68 -1.35 -27.86
N PRO A 238 -2.34 -2.28 -26.95
CA PRO A 238 -2.62 -3.70 -27.13
C PRO A 238 -4.13 -3.95 -27.34
N GLY A 239 -4.47 -4.77 -28.34
CA GLY A 239 -5.85 -5.18 -28.60
C GLY A 239 -6.37 -6.15 -27.53
N ILE A 240 -7.66 -6.03 -27.20
CA ILE A 240 -8.34 -7.00 -26.32
C ILE A 240 -8.50 -8.32 -27.09
N GLU A 241 -8.05 -9.43 -26.49
CA GLU A 241 -8.19 -10.81 -27.03
C GLU A 241 -7.47 -11.09 -28.36
N CYS A 242 -6.38 -10.40 -28.63
CA CYS A 242 -5.66 -10.60 -29.89
C CYS A 242 -4.64 -11.76 -29.81
N GLN A 243 -4.67 -12.67 -30.79
CA GLN A 243 -3.77 -13.84 -30.90
C GLN A 243 -2.64 -13.67 -31.91
N ASP A 244 -2.69 -12.61 -32.73
CA ASP A 244 -1.69 -12.34 -33.75
C ASP A 244 -0.40 -11.75 -33.14
N VAL A 245 0.68 -11.73 -33.92
CA VAL A 245 1.96 -11.15 -33.58
C VAL A 245 2.15 -9.73 -34.12
N GLU A 246 1.24 -9.22 -34.94
CA GLU A 246 1.32 -7.88 -35.54
C GLU A 246 1.25 -6.72 -34.51
N GLU A 247 1.86 -5.57 -34.82
CA GLU A 247 1.84 -4.37 -33.95
C GLU A 247 0.41 -3.88 -33.68
N SER A 248 -0.47 -3.98 -34.69
CA SER A 248 -1.91 -3.69 -34.61
C SER A 248 -2.62 -4.50 -33.52
N CYS A 249 -2.07 -5.67 -33.19
CA CYS A 249 -2.61 -6.65 -32.28
C CYS A 249 -1.97 -6.57 -30.90
N VAL A 250 -0.64 -6.70 -30.84
CA VAL A 250 0.10 -6.75 -29.56
C VAL A 250 0.38 -5.38 -28.96
N GLY A 251 0.21 -4.32 -29.75
CA GLY A 251 0.54 -2.95 -29.38
C GLY A 251 2.03 -2.61 -29.57
N THR A 252 2.32 -1.32 -29.68
CA THR A 252 3.65 -0.77 -29.96
C THR A 252 4.69 -1.17 -28.90
N GLU A 253 4.32 -1.20 -27.62
CA GLU A 253 5.24 -1.56 -26.54
C GLU A 253 5.72 -3.02 -26.66
N VAL A 254 4.80 -3.96 -26.86
CA VAL A 254 5.14 -5.38 -27.04
C VAL A 254 5.87 -5.59 -28.36
N TRP A 255 5.45 -4.92 -29.42
CA TRP A 255 6.09 -5.00 -30.73
C TRP A 255 7.56 -4.55 -30.69
N CYS A 256 7.83 -3.35 -30.17
CA CYS A 256 9.19 -2.83 -30.09
C CYS A 256 10.06 -3.63 -29.11
N SER A 257 9.50 -4.05 -27.96
CA SER A 257 10.26 -4.79 -26.93
C SER A 257 10.78 -6.16 -27.37
N ARG A 258 10.18 -6.79 -28.39
CA ARG A 258 10.69 -8.05 -29.00
C ARG A 258 12.08 -7.91 -29.62
N THR A 259 12.50 -6.69 -29.92
CA THR A 259 13.84 -6.41 -30.43
C THR A 259 14.88 -6.65 -29.34
N GLN A 260 15.85 -7.53 -29.59
CA GLN A 260 16.89 -7.88 -28.60
C GLN A 260 17.87 -6.73 -28.35
N TYR A 261 18.17 -5.91 -29.37
CA TYR A 261 19.13 -4.82 -29.28
C TYR A 261 18.46 -3.51 -28.81
N MET A 262 18.98 -2.93 -27.72
CA MET A 262 18.46 -1.68 -27.15
C MET A 262 18.44 -0.52 -28.15
N ALA A 263 19.48 -0.37 -28.97
CA ALA A 263 19.55 0.71 -29.97
C ALA A 263 18.42 0.61 -31.02
N ILE A 264 18.16 -0.58 -31.55
CA ILE A 264 17.08 -0.81 -32.52
C ILE A 264 15.71 -0.62 -31.84
N ARG A 265 15.60 -1.00 -30.56
CA ARG A 265 14.38 -0.79 -29.79
C ARG A 265 14.08 0.69 -29.56
N GLN A 266 15.10 1.50 -29.25
CA GLN A 266 14.94 2.96 -29.14
C GLN A 266 14.52 3.58 -30.48
N LEU A 267 15.16 3.19 -31.59
CA LEU A 267 14.74 3.60 -32.93
C LEU A 267 13.31 3.18 -33.26
N CYS A 268 12.88 2.01 -32.77
CA CYS A 268 11.49 1.58 -32.90
C CYS A 268 10.56 2.57 -32.20
N PHE A 269 10.82 2.95 -30.95
CA PHE A 269 9.96 3.89 -30.24
C PHE A 269 9.99 5.31 -30.82
N THR A 270 11.15 5.84 -31.21
CA THR A 270 11.24 7.20 -31.78
C THR A 270 10.61 7.34 -33.16
N ALA A 271 10.38 6.23 -33.86
CA ALA A 271 9.62 6.21 -35.11
C ALA A 271 8.09 6.23 -34.93
N ARG A 272 7.60 6.28 -33.69
CA ARG A 272 6.17 6.42 -33.36
C ARG A 272 5.86 7.79 -32.76
N GLU A 273 4.57 8.14 -32.82
CA GLU A 273 3.98 9.17 -31.96
C GLU A 273 4.19 8.80 -30.49
N GLU A 274 4.31 9.82 -29.64
CA GLU A 274 4.43 9.63 -28.20
C GLU A 274 3.18 8.94 -27.64
N ALA A 275 3.38 7.92 -26.78
CA ALA A 275 2.26 7.24 -26.17
C ALA A 275 1.51 8.18 -25.21
N PRO A 276 0.19 8.04 -25.07
CA PRO A 276 -0.57 8.86 -24.13
C PRO A 276 -0.07 8.65 -22.69
N TRP A 277 -0.06 9.74 -21.91
CA TRP A 277 0.19 9.65 -20.48
C TRP A 277 -0.99 8.97 -19.78
N LEU A 278 -0.74 7.89 -19.05
CA LEU A 278 -1.74 7.17 -18.29
C LEU A 278 -1.65 7.58 -16.82
N PRO A 279 -2.68 8.21 -16.23
CA PRO A 279 -2.71 8.42 -14.78
C PRO A 279 -2.83 7.06 -14.08
N ALA A 280 -2.31 6.96 -12.86
CA ALA A 280 -2.55 5.79 -12.02
C ALA A 280 -4.06 5.64 -11.79
N ASP A 281 -4.67 4.60 -12.36
CA ASP A 281 -6.06 4.27 -12.13
C ASP A 281 -6.19 3.00 -11.29
N THR A 282 -6.95 3.10 -10.21
CA THR A 282 -6.87 2.17 -9.06
C THR A 282 -8.02 1.18 -9.01
N GLN A 283 -8.95 1.22 -9.96
CA GLN A 283 -10.09 0.31 -9.93
C GLN A 283 -9.80 -0.96 -10.72
N ASP A 284 -9.14 -1.89 -10.02
CA ASP A 284 -9.17 -3.33 -10.27
C ASP A 284 -8.13 -3.90 -11.26
N CYS A 285 -6.86 -3.54 -11.07
CA CYS A 285 -5.78 -4.18 -11.81
C CYS A 285 -5.36 -5.49 -11.17
N ARG A 286 -5.45 -6.59 -11.92
CA ARG A 286 -4.85 -7.87 -11.54
C ARG A 286 -3.35 -7.90 -11.82
N ASP A 287 -2.93 -7.21 -12.87
CA ASP A 287 -1.54 -7.16 -13.32
C ASP A 287 -0.95 -5.76 -13.11
N VAL A 288 0.33 -5.73 -12.73
CA VAL A 288 1.11 -4.49 -12.64
C VAL A 288 1.43 -4.03 -14.07
N ASN A 289 0.54 -3.24 -14.66
CA ASN A 289 0.71 -2.61 -15.97
C ASN A 289 0.65 -1.08 -15.85
N GLU A 290 1.02 -0.37 -16.92
CA GLU A 290 1.08 1.10 -16.92
C GLU A 290 -0.24 1.77 -16.58
N ALA A 291 -1.36 1.26 -17.13
CA ALA A 291 -2.69 1.79 -16.84
C ALA A 291 -3.03 1.71 -15.35
N CYS A 292 -2.49 0.70 -14.65
CA CYS A 292 -2.72 0.52 -13.23
C CYS A 292 -1.88 1.45 -12.36
N VAL A 293 -0.57 1.42 -12.55
CA VAL A 293 0.35 2.11 -11.64
C VAL A 293 0.57 3.57 -12.04
N GLY A 294 0.18 3.95 -13.25
CA GLY A 294 0.46 5.25 -13.86
C GLY A 294 1.79 5.26 -14.59
N THR A 295 1.91 6.10 -15.62
CA THR A 295 3.11 6.22 -16.48
C THR A 295 4.38 6.53 -15.68
N ASP A 296 4.30 7.40 -14.67
CA ASP A 296 5.44 7.76 -13.81
C ASP A 296 5.99 6.55 -13.05
N LYS A 297 5.13 5.85 -12.31
CA LYS A 297 5.51 4.66 -11.54
C LYS A 297 5.81 3.46 -12.41
N TRP A 298 5.15 3.34 -13.55
CA TRP A 298 5.45 2.31 -14.53
C TRP A 298 6.87 2.44 -15.05
N CYS A 299 7.28 3.63 -15.48
CA CYS A 299 8.62 3.89 -15.98
C CYS A 299 9.72 3.65 -14.93
N GLU A 300 9.39 3.70 -13.64
CA GLU A 300 10.29 3.34 -12.55
C GLU A 300 10.48 1.82 -12.36
N THR A 301 9.59 0.97 -12.90
CA THR A 301 9.64 -0.50 -12.72
C THR A 301 10.78 -1.17 -13.50
N ASP A 302 11.23 -2.33 -13.01
CA ASP A 302 12.24 -3.14 -13.70
C ASP A 302 11.79 -3.58 -15.10
N ARG A 303 10.49 -3.84 -15.28
CA ARG A 303 9.92 -4.18 -16.59
C ARG A 303 10.04 -3.02 -17.57
N ALA A 304 9.67 -1.80 -17.18
CA ALA A 304 9.83 -0.64 -18.04
C ALA A 304 11.31 -0.32 -18.29
N ARG A 305 12.19 -0.43 -17.28
CA ARG A 305 13.64 -0.27 -17.49
C ARG A 305 14.20 -1.32 -18.45
N PHE A 306 13.74 -2.57 -18.35
CA PHE A 306 14.11 -3.61 -19.29
C PHE A 306 13.66 -3.29 -20.72
N ILE A 307 12.46 -2.72 -20.90
CA ILE A 307 11.93 -2.35 -22.21
C ILE A 307 12.61 -1.09 -22.76
N TYR A 308 12.69 0.00 -22.00
CA TYR A 308 13.12 1.31 -22.49
C TYR A 308 14.60 1.64 -22.21
N GLY A 309 15.29 0.81 -21.43
CA GLY A 309 16.67 1.01 -20.98
C GLY A 309 16.80 1.88 -19.73
N SER A 310 15.90 2.86 -19.55
CA SER A 310 15.85 3.70 -18.34
C SER A 310 14.47 4.32 -18.12
N ALA A 311 14.19 4.79 -16.90
CA ALA A 311 12.97 5.53 -16.60
C ALA A 311 12.87 6.83 -17.44
N LYS A 312 13.99 7.53 -17.65
CA LYS A 312 14.05 8.75 -18.47
C LYS A 312 13.70 8.46 -19.93
N SER A 313 14.22 7.36 -20.49
CA SER A 313 13.92 6.93 -21.87
C SER A 313 12.48 6.48 -22.04
N CYS A 314 11.89 5.88 -21.00
CA CYS A 314 10.47 5.55 -20.96
C CYS A 314 9.62 6.82 -21.00
N LEU A 315 9.90 7.81 -20.15
CA LEU A 315 9.16 9.07 -20.11
C LEU A 315 9.34 9.92 -21.38
N SER A 316 10.48 9.84 -22.07
CA SER A 316 10.72 10.61 -23.31
C SER A 316 9.93 10.13 -24.51
N VAL A 317 9.31 8.95 -24.45
CA VAL A 317 8.43 8.43 -25.51
C VAL A 317 6.95 8.49 -25.12
N ARG A 318 6.66 9.26 -24.07
CA ARG A 318 5.31 9.53 -23.56
C ARG A 318 4.99 11.00 -23.78
N GLN A 319 3.72 11.27 -24.01
CA GLN A 319 3.18 12.62 -23.97
C GLN A 319 3.49 13.21 -22.59
N PRO A 320 3.69 14.54 -22.49
CA PRO A 320 3.92 15.17 -21.20
C PRO A 320 2.76 14.85 -20.25
N PRO A 321 3.04 14.70 -18.94
CA PRO A 321 2.00 14.50 -17.96
C PRO A 321 0.96 15.62 -18.08
N PRO A 322 -0.33 15.31 -17.82
CA PRO A 322 -1.32 16.36 -17.73
C PRO A 322 -0.85 17.38 -16.68
N PRO A 323 -1.10 18.68 -16.90
CA PRO A 323 -0.73 19.72 -15.95
C PRO A 323 -1.28 19.36 -14.57
N SER A 324 -0.46 19.60 -13.54
CA SER A 324 -0.85 19.37 -12.17
C SER A 324 -2.09 20.18 -11.81
N TRP A 325 -2.85 19.66 -10.85
CA TRP A 325 -3.92 20.43 -10.25
C TRP A 325 -3.35 21.63 -9.52
N GLN A 326 -3.86 22.82 -9.83
CA GLN A 326 -3.42 24.07 -9.21
C GLN A 326 -4.56 24.64 -8.36
N HIS A 327 -4.25 24.96 -7.10
CA HIS A 327 -5.13 25.78 -6.26
C HIS A 327 -4.95 27.26 -6.65
N PRO A 328 -6.01 28.09 -6.52
CA PRO A 328 -5.90 29.52 -6.78
C PRO A 328 -4.84 30.17 -5.89
N GLN A 329 -3.88 30.88 -6.48
CA GLN A 329 -2.89 31.65 -5.72
C GLN A 329 -3.37 33.11 -5.59
N LEU A 330 -4.19 33.38 -4.57
CA LEU A 330 -4.90 34.66 -4.43
C LEU A 330 -3.96 35.89 -4.29
N GLU A 331 -2.72 35.73 -3.84
CA GLU A 331 -1.87 36.86 -3.45
C GLU A 331 -0.98 37.41 -4.59
N GLU A 332 -0.69 36.62 -5.65
CA GLU A 332 0.33 37.00 -6.67
C GLU A 332 -0.22 37.23 -8.09
N CYS A 333 -1.54 37.11 -8.24
CA CYS A 333 -2.25 37.24 -9.50
C CYS A 333 -2.43 38.69 -9.97
N LYS A 334 -1.43 39.27 -10.66
CA LYS A 334 -1.58 40.61 -11.28
C LYS A 334 -2.17 40.59 -12.68
N ASP A 335 -2.04 39.49 -13.42
CA ASP A 335 -2.51 39.37 -14.80
C ASP A 335 -3.71 38.41 -14.90
N ASN A 336 -4.90 38.99 -15.11
CA ASN A 336 -6.16 38.27 -15.27
C ASN A 336 -6.14 37.44 -16.57
N GLY A 337 -5.87 36.14 -16.48
CA GLY A 337 -6.03 35.22 -17.61
C GLY A 337 -5.03 34.09 -17.70
N GLN A 338 -3.95 34.10 -16.91
CA GLN A 338 -3.05 32.96 -16.83
C GLN A 338 -3.62 31.89 -15.89
N LYS A 339 -3.74 30.67 -16.42
CA LYS A 339 -4.23 29.49 -15.72
C LYS A 339 -3.49 29.22 -14.40
N ASP A 340 -2.17 29.47 -14.40
CA ASP A 340 -1.29 29.22 -13.26
C ASP A 340 -1.68 30.02 -12.00
N CYS A 341 -2.40 31.12 -12.20
CA CYS A 341 -2.82 32.02 -11.14
C CYS A 341 -4.22 31.67 -10.61
N GLU A 342 -5.17 31.40 -11.51
CA GLU A 342 -6.58 31.22 -11.16
C GLU A 342 -6.89 29.86 -10.51
N GLY A 343 -6.02 28.88 -10.72
CA GLY A 343 -6.25 27.50 -10.33
C GLY A 343 -7.15 26.74 -11.32
N THR A 344 -7.09 25.41 -11.25
CA THR A 344 -7.72 24.52 -12.22
C THR A 344 -9.25 24.63 -12.21
N GLU A 345 -9.88 24.77 -11.05
CA GLU A 345 -11.34 24.88 -10.94
C GLU A 345 -11.89 26.15 -11.57
N LEU A 346 -11.23 27.28 -11.34
CA LEU A 346 -11.67 28.55 -11.90
C LEU A 346 -11.41 28.59 -13.41
N TYR A 347 -10.25 28.10 -13.85
CA TYR A 347 -9.90 28.00 -15.27
C TYR A 347 -10.90 27.12 -16.04
N CYS A 348 -11.10 25.87 -15.58
CA CYS A 348 -12.05 24.96 -16.20
C CYS A 348 -13.50 25.41 -15.97
N GLY A 349 -13.80 26.16 -14.91
CA GLY A 349 -15.15 26.69 -14.65
C GLY A 349 -15.66 27.69 -15.68
N ARG A 350 -14.77 28.27 -16.52
CA ARG A 350 -15.11 29.27 -17.56
C ARG A 350 -15.90 28.69 -18.73
N PHE A 351 -15.81 27.39 -19.00
CA PHE A 351 -16.56 26.79 -20.10
C PHE A 351 -18.05 26.76 -19.75
N SER A 352 -18.90 27.28 -20.63
CA SER A 352 -20.34 27.40 -20.35
C SER A 352 -21.07 26.06 -20.43
N ARG A 353 -20.59 25.13 -21.26
CA ARG A 353 -21.15 23.78 -21.42
C ARG A 353 -20.54 22.84 -20.40
N LEU A 354 -21.37 22.01 -19.78
CA LEU A 354 -20.92 21.04 -18.78
C LEU A 354 -19.91 20.06 -19.39
N GLU A 355 -20.16 19.57 -20.60
CA GLU A 355 -19.29 18.59 -21.28
C GLU A 355 -17.87 19.14 -21.51
N ASP A 356 -17.76 20.41 -21.88
CA ASP A 356 -16.47 21.05 -22.12
C ASP A 356 -15.71 21.30 -20.80
N ARG A 357 -16.42 21.62 -19.71
CA ARG A 357 -15.83 21.69 -18.36
C ARG A 357 -15.29 20.35 -17.90
N LEU A 358 -16.07 19.28 -18.02
CA LEU A 358 -15.64 17.94 -17.62
C LEU A 358 -14.46 17.44 -18.48
N ARG A 359 -14.44 17.78 -19.78
CA ARG A 359 -13.28 17.51 -20.64
C ARG A 359 -12.05 18.28 -20.19
N CYS A 360 -12.19 19.54 -19.78
CA CYS A 360 -11.10 20.33 -19.21
C CYS A 360 -10.55 19.68 -17.94
N PHE A 361 -11.41 19.29 -16.98
CA PHE A 361 -10.97 18.61 -15.76
C PHE A 361 -10.26 17.27 -16.04
N ALA A 362 -10.75 16.50 -17.03
CA ALA A 362 -10.13 15.24 -17.44
C ALA A 362 -8.73 15.42 -18.04
N ALA A 363 -8.42 16.60 -18.57
CA ALA A 363 -7.10 16.93 -19.13
C ALA A 363 -6.08 17.35 -18.06
N HIS A 364 -6.44 17.33 -16.78
CA HIS A 364 -5.56 17.67 -15.66
C HIS A 364 -5.32 16.45 -14.77
N GLN A 365 -4.28 16.52 -13.94
CA GLN A 365 -4.19 15.62 -12.79
C GLN A 365 -5.40 15.83 -11.88
N LYS A 366 -5.91 14.75 -11.28
CA LYS A 366 -7.03 14.82 -10.35
C LYS A 366 -6.63 15.65 -9.12
N ALA A 367 -7.54 16.48 -8.62
CA ALA A 367 -7.28 17.25 -7.41
C ALA A 367 -7.04 16.32 -6.22
N PRO A 368 -6.14 16.63 -5.28
CA PRO A 368 -6.00 15.84 -4.06
C PRO A 368 -7.34 15.66 -3.34
N PHE A 369 -7.58 14.47 -2.79
CA PHE A 369 -8.76 14.24 -1.95
C PHE A 369 -8.47 14.76 -0.54
N SER A 370 -9.16 15.82 -0.14
CA SER A 370 -9.06 16.43 1.17
C SER A 370 -10.01 15.74 2.14
N ILE A 371 -9.52 15.45 3.34
CA ILE A 371 -10.38 15.05 4.46
C ILE A 371 -10.87 16.29 5.21
N VAL A 372 -11.92 16.13 6.01
CA VAL A 372 -12.38 17.19 6.91
C VAL A 372 -11.25 17.56 7.86
N HIS A 373 -10.99 18.86 8.01
CA HIS A 373 -9.90 19.42 8.82
C HIS A 373 -8.51 18.91 8.42
N SER A 374 -8.18 19.01 7.12
CA SER A 374 -6.81 18.70 6.67
C SER A 374 -5.79 19.65 7.31
N SER A 375 -4.54 19.23 7.43
CA SER A 375 -3.46 20.09 7.95
C SER A 375 -3.17 21.30 7.05
N ALA A 376 -3.67 21.30 5.82
CA ALA A 376 -3.58 22.41 4.87
C ALA A 376 -4.78 23.38 4.94
N CYS A 377 -5.75 23.13 5.84
CA CYS A 377 -6.87 24.03 6.06
C CYS A 377 -6.37 25.34 6.70
N GLU A 378 -6.28 26.39 5.89
CA GLU A 378 -6.14 27.76 6.36
C GLU A 378 -7.53 28.35 6.67
N GLN A 379 -7.60 29.47 7.39
CA GLN A 379 -8.74 29.97 8.19
C GLN A 379 -10.13 30.07 7.51
N ASN A 380 -10.28 29.77 6.22
CA ASN A 380 -11.56 29.82 5.51
C ASN A 380 -12.34 28.49 5.65
N PRO A 381 -13.40 28.44 6.48
CA PRO A 381 -14.15 27.21 6.73
C PRO A 381 -14.98 26.74 5.54
N THR A 382 -15.05 27.48 4.43
CA THR A 382 -15.81 27.08 3.24
C THR A 382 -14.98 26.29 2.23
N ASP A 383 -13.65 26.26 2.38
CA ASP A 383 -12.75 25.61 1.44
C ASP A 383 -12.85 24.07 1.52
N GLU A 384 -12.60 23.40 0.39
CA GLU A 384 -12.50 21.95 0.28
C GLU A 384 -11.44 21.38 1.24
N LEU A 385 -10.33 22.10 1.43
CA LEU A 385 -9.26 21.73 2.36
C LEU A 385 -9.76 21.64 3.82
N CYS A 386 -10.77 22.42 4.17
CA CYS A 386 -11.33 22.48 5.52
C CYS A 386 -12.54 21.56 5.70
N ASN A 387 -13.45 21.56 4.71
CA ASN A 387 -14.68 20.78 4.75
C ASN A 387 -14.52 19.34 4.28
N GLY A 388 -13.39 19.00 3.66
CA GLY A 388 -13.18 17.75 2.99
C GLY A 388 -13.91 17.65 1.65
N THR A 389 -13.33 16.89 0.73
CA THR A 389 -13.83 16.65 -0.62
C THR A 389 -15.24 16.06 -0.64
N ALA A 390 -15.55 15.15 0.28
CA ALA A 390 -16.87 14.52 0.34
C ALA A 390 -17.99 15.55 0.57
N ASN A 391 -17.79 16.47 1.52
CA ASN A 391 -18.76 17.53 1.77
C ASN A 391 -18.70 18.62 0.68
N TRP A 392 -17.51 19.02 0.24
CA TRP A 392 -17.35 19.98 -0.86
C TRP A 392 -18.16 19.60 -2.10
N CYS A 393 -18.08 18.34 -2.53
CA CYS A 393 -18.81 17.84 -3.69
C CYS A 393 -20.35 17.85 -3.53
N ARG A 394 -20.88 17.99 -2.31
CA ARG A 394 -22.32 18.18 -2.04
C ARG A 394 -22.73 19.65 -2.07
N GLN A 395 -21.78 20.58 -1.99
CA GLN A 395 -22.08 22.01 -1.94
C GLN A 395 -22.47 22.54 -3.31
N LYS A 396 -23.35 23.55 -3.32
CA LYS A 396 -23.86 24.19 -4.54
C LYS A 396 -22.77 24.66 -5.51
N PRO A 397 -21.64 25.28 -5.08
CA PRO A 397 -20.57 25.67 -6.00
C PRO A 397 -19.95 24.49 -6.75
N ALA A 398 -19.64 23.39 -6.05
CA ALA A 398 -19.11 22.18 -6.69
C ALA A 398 -20.15 21.56 -7.63
N LEU A 399 -21.41 21.46 -7.22
CA LEU A 399 -22.48 20.95 -8.08
C LEU A 399 -22.67 21.80 -9.35
N GLN A 400 -22.51 23.12 -9.25
CA GLN A 400 -22.53 24.00 -10.42
C GLN A 400 -21.36 23.74 -11.37
N LEU A 401 -20.16 23.49 -10.84
CA LEU A 401 -18.94 23.22 -11.61
C LEU A 401 -18.96 21.85 -12.30
N TYR A 402 -19.30 20.79 -11.55
CA TYR A 402 -19.19 19.40 -11.99
C TYR A 402 -20.52 18.78 -12.46
N GLY A 403 -21.64 19.45 -12.24
CA GLY A 403 -22.99 18.99 -12.60
C GLY A 403 -23.58 17.96 -11.62
N SER A 404 -22.75 17.16 -10.96
CA SER A 404 -23.16 16.19 -9.93
C SER A 404 -22.07 15.94 -8.89
N GLU A 405 -22.46 15.41 -7.74
CA GLU A 405 -21.51 14.97 -6.69
C GLU A 405 -20.59 13.85 -7.20
N GLU A 406 -21.14 12.91 -7.98
CA GLU A 406 -20.38 11.80 -8.56
C GLU A 406 -19.27 12.28 -9.50
N ASN A 407 -19.59 13.23 -10.39
CA ASN A 407 -18.61 13.83 -11.27
C ASN A 407 -17.53 14.57 -10.48
N CYS A 408 -17.92 15.35 -9.46
CA CYS A 408 -16.96 16.05 -8.60
C CYS A 408 -15.97 15.05 -7.99
N ARG A 409 -16.45 13.96 -7.39
CA ARG A 409 -15.59 12.92 -6.78
C ARG A 409 -14.72 12.20 -7.81
N LYS A 410 -15.18 12.02 -9.06
CA LYS A 410 -14.41 11.37 -10.14
C LYS A 410 -13.15 12.14 -10.52
N PHE A 411 -13.16 13.48 -10.41
CA PHE A 411 -12.01 14.35 -10.67
C PHE A 411 -11.14 14.59 -9.42
N ARG A 412 -11.29 13.76 -8.40
CA ARG A 412 -10.49 13.78 -7.18
C ARG A 412 -9.60 12.56 -7.12
N GLY A 413 -8.46 12.73 -6.47
CA GLY A 413 -7.50 11.68 -6.22
C GLY A 413 -8.11 10.59 -5.34
N LYS A 414 -7.31 9.56 -5.08
CA LYS A 414 -7.73 8.50 -4.16
C LYS A 414 -8.01 9.10 -2.78
N LYS A 415 -9.12 8.68 -2.15
CA LYS A 415 -9.37 8.99 -0.73
C LYS A 415 -8.13 8.54 0.06
N PRO A 416 -7.50 9.41 0.87
CA PRO A 416 -6.36 9.01 1.65
C PRO A 416 -6.76 7.90 2.64
N ASP A 417 -5.76 7.12 3.06
CA ASP A 417 -5.97 6.16 4.13
C ASP A 417 -6.43 6.87 5.41
N GLU A 418 -7.11 6.12 6.28
CA GLU A 418 -7.59 6.66 7.55
C GLU A 418 -6.44 7.26 8.37
N GLN A 419 -6.63 8.49 8.84
CA GLN A 419 -5.64 9.13 9.69
C GLN A 419 -5.67 8.53 11.09
N LYS A 420 -4.51 8.42 11.71
CA LYS A 420 -4.41 7.94 13.10
C LYS A 420 -5.26 8.79 14.03
N TRP A 421 -6.01 8.13 14.90
CA TRP A 421 -6.73 8.80 15.98
C TRP A 421 -5.75 9.49 16.94
N GLN A 422 -5.96 10.77 17.20
CA GLN A 422 -5.07 11.57 18.06
C GLN A 422 -5.79 11.94 19.36
N PRO A 423 -5.32 11.47 20.54
CA PRO A 423 -5.83 11.95 21.81
C PRO A 423 -5.41 13.41 22.03
N LYS A 424 -6.18 14.14 22.84
CA LYS A 424 -5.84 15.51 23.22
C LYS A 424 -4.45 15.56 23.88
N ALA A 425 -3.57 16.43 23.39
CA ALA A 425 -2.26 16.64 23.99
C ALA A 425 -2.36 17.45 25.29
N ASN A 426 -1.48 17.13 26.25
CA ASN A 426 -1.36 17.90 27.48
C ASN A 426 -0.62 19.22 27.19
N ASN A 427 -1.13 20.33 27.72
CA ASN A 427 -0.49 21.66 27.69
C ASN A 427 -0.21 22.24 26.29
N CYS A 428 -1.03 21.92 25.31
CA CYS A 428 -0.89 22.50 23.98
C CYS A 428 -1.88 23.66 23.75
N THR A 429 -1.47 24.66 22.96
CA THR A 429 -2.23 25.88 22.66
C THR A 429 -2.64 26.03 21.20
N GLU A 430 -2.10 25.19 20.31
CA GLU A 430 -2.36 25.28 18.88
C GLU A 430 -3.77 24.78 18.53
N PRO A 431 -4.48 25.43 17.59
CA PRO A 431 -5.83 25.01 17.21
C PRO A 431 -5.81 23.88 16.15
N ASN A 432 -4.93 22.88 16.31
CA ASN A 432 -4.80 21.75 15.37
C ASN A 432 -5.19 20.41 16.03
N GLU A 433 -5.41 19.39 15.19
CA GLU A 433 -5.81 18.05 15.65
C GLU A 433 -4.78 17.40 16.58
N SER A 434 -3.49 17.60 16.36
CA SER A 434 -2.44 17.10 17.26
C SER A 434 -2.48 17.69 18.66
N CYS A 435 -3.03 18.89 18.78
CA CYS A 435 -3.15 19.59 20.03
C CYS A 435 -4.47 19.30 20.74
N LEU A 436 -5.57 19.53 20.03
CA LEU A 436 -6.93 19.46 20.56
C LEU A 436 -7.45 18.02 20.63
N GLY A 437 -6.89 17.13 19.82
CA GLY A 437 -7.33 15.75 19.65
C GLY A 437 -8.47 15.61 18.62
N THR A 438 -8.53 14.45 17.97
CA THR A 438 -9.53 14.12 16.95
C THR A 438 -10.96 14.27 17.47
N GLU A 439 -11.23 13.79 18.69
CA GLU A 439 -12.58 13.88 19.31
C GLU A 439 -13.05 15.34 19.38
N HIS A 440 -12.19 16.24 19.83
CA HIS A 440 -12.53 17.65 19.99
C HIS A 440 -12.72 18.35 18.65
N ILE A 441 -11.81 18.11 17.69
CA ILE A 441 -11.92 18.67 16.34
C ILE A 441 -13.21 18.20 15.67
N CYS A 442 -13.48 16.90 15.61
CA CYS A 442 -14.65 16.39 14.93
C CYS A 442 -15.96 16.81 15.62
N ASN A 443 -16.01 16.87 16.95
CA ASN A 443 -17.19 17.36 17.68
C ASN A 443 -17.35 18.90 17.65
N SER A 444 -16.37 19.65 17.15
CA SER A 444 -16.49 21.11 16.99
C SER A 444 -17.35 21.50 15.78
N PHE A 445 -17.58 20.57 14.85
CA PHE A 445 -18.44 20.80 13.68
C PHE A 445 -19.92 20.80 14.09
N SER A 446 -20.62 21.88 13.72
CA SER A 446 -22.06 22.02 13.97
C SER A 446 -22.93 21.25 12.98
N GLN A 447 -22.39 20.88 11.82
CA GLN A 447 -23.09 20.10 10.80
C GLN A 447 -22.82 18.60 11.01
N ASP A 448 -23.89 17.81 11.11
CA ASP A 448 -23.78 16.37 11.38
C ASP A 448 -23.03 15.60 10.29
N ASP A 449 -23.18 16.00 9.02
CA ASP A 449 -22.49 15.38 7.90
C ASP A 449 -20.97 15.60 7.98
N LEU A 450 -20.53 16.83 8.32
CA LEU A 450 -19.12 17.15 8.51
C LEU A 450 -18.52 16.42 9.70
N ARG A 451 -19.26 16.33 10.81
CA ARG A 451 -18.84 15.56 11.99
C ARG A 451 -18.65 14.09 11.64
N THR A 452 -19.61 13.50 10.91
CA THR A 452 -19.57 12.10 10.48
C THR A 452 -18.43 11.85 9.51
N ASP A 453 -18.27 12.71 8.49
CA ASP A 453 -17.19 12.61 7.52
C ASP A 453 -15.81 12.77 8.21
N CYS A 454 -15.71 13.64 9.22
CA CYS A 454 -14.51 13.82 10.05
C CYS A 454 -14.12 12.52 10.74
N PHE A 455 -15.04 11.89 11.49
CA PHE A 455 -14.77 10.62 12.17
C PHE A 455 -14.48 9.48 11.19
N SER A 456 -15.17 9.40 10.05
CA SER A 456 -14.97 8.35 9.03
C SER A 456 -13.64 8.44 8.27
N ALA A 457 -12.90 9.54 8.45
CA ALA A 457 -11.58 9.75 7.87
C ALA A 457 -10.46 9.44 8.86
N ARG A 458 -10.78 8.99 10.08
CA ARG A 458 -9.82 8.59 11.11
C ARG A 458 -10.00 7.13 11.49
N GLU A 459 -8.93 6.56 12.02
CA GLU A 459 -8.96 5.28 12.71
C GLU A 459 -9.97 5.35 13.86
N THR A 460 -10.55 4.20 14.18
CA THR A 460 -11.51 4.09 15.28
C THR A 460 -10.85 4.40 16.63
N PRO A 461 -11.46 5.22 17.50
CA PRO A 461 -10.90 5.52 18.82
C PRO A 461 -10.69 4.23 19.63
N PRO A 462 -9.55 4.09 20.35
CA PRO A 462 -9.33 2.93 21.18
C PRO A 462 -10.31 2.89 22.36
N ILE A 463 -10.79 1.69 22.70
CA ILE A 463 -11.59 1.48 23.92
C ILE A 463 -10.65 1.45 25.12
N LEU A 464 -10.79 2.43 26.01
CA LEU A 464 -9.99 2.54 27.22
C LEU A 464 -10.72 1.90 28.41
N PRO A 465 -10.09 0.95 29.14
CA PRO A 465 -10.59 0.54 30.44
C PRO A 465 -10.42 1.69 31.45
N PRO A 466 -11.22 1.73 32.53
CA PRO A 466 -11.05 2.71 33.59
C PRO A 466 -9.67 2.56 34.25
N ASP A 467 -8.89 3.64 34.27
CA ASP A 467 -7.61 3.69 34.98
C ASP A 467 -7.66 4.63 36.18
N ARG A 468 -7.61 4.03 37.38
CA ARG A 468 -7.62 4.78 38.64
C ARG A 468 -6.38 5.67 38.82
N ALA A 469 -5.25 5.31 38.22
CA ALA A 469 -4.04 6.13 38.30
C ALA A 469 -4.23 7.46 37.56
N SER A 470 -4.91 7.40 36.40
CA SER A 470 -5.29 8.58 35.61
C SER A 470 -6.31 9.49 36.30
N CYS A 471 -7.04 8.97 37.29
CA CYS A 471 -7.97 9.76 38.10
C CYS A 471 -7.30 10.58 39.22
N LEU A 472 -5.99 10.40 39.47
CA LEU A 472 -5.32 11.07 40.59
C LEU A 472 -4.98 12.52 40.25
N GLY A 473 -5.61 13.46 40.95
CA GLY A 473 -5.31 14.91 40.90
C GLY A 473 -6.56 15.77 40.84
N ASN A 474 -6.39 17.10 40.90
CA ASN A 474 -7.48 18.07 40.77
C ASN A 474 -7.98 18.25 39.32
N ARG A 475 -7.67 17.31 38.41
CA ARG A 475 -8.11 17.36 37.01
C ARG A 475 -9.53 16.81 36.91
N ARG A 476 -10.31 17.33 35.96
CA ARG A 476 -11.60 16.72 35.61
C ARG A 476 -11.33 15.32 35.08
N ALA A 477 -12.08 14.33 35.58
CA ALA A 477 -11.99 12.96 35.12
C ALA A 477 -12.27 12.89 33.60
N ASP A 478 -11.28 12.42 32.84
CA ASP A 478 -11.35 12.21 31.39
C ASP A 478 -11.70 10.75 31.05
N GLU A 479 -11.72 10.42 29.75
CA GLU A 479 -12.00 9.05 29.28
C GLU A 479 -11.00 8.04 29.84
N SER A 480 -9.72 8.41 29.98
CA SER A 480 -8.71 7.49 30.51
C SER A 480 -8.97 7.13 31.98
N CYS A 481 -9.44 8.09 32.78
CA CYS A 481 -9.83 7.86 34.17
C CYS A 481 -11.11 7.01 34.29
N LEU A 482 -12.17 7.38 33.56
CA LEU A 482 -13.49 6.77 33.71
C LEU A 482 -13.66 5.47 32.90
N GLY A 483 -12.84 5.27 31.89
CA GLY A 483 -13.03 4.29 30.84
C GLY A 483 -14.09 4.72 29.83
N THR A 484 -13.93 4.26 28.59
CA THR A 484 -14.78 4.59 27.44
C THR A 484 -16.26 4.34 27.69
N TYR A 485 -16.61 3.28 28.41
CA TYR A 485 -18.00 2.96 28.70
C TYR A 485 -18.69 4.06 29.52
N VAL A 486 -18.11 4.42 30.66
CA VAL A 486 -18.66 5.47 31.54
C VAL A 486 -18.57 6.82 30.84
N TRP A 487 -17.52 7.04 30.05
CA TRP A 487 -17.37 8.23 29.23
C TRP A 487 -18.54 8.41 28.26
N CYS A 488 -18.86 7.40 27.44
CA CYS A 488 -19.99 7.47 26.50
C CYS A 488 -21.35 7.43 27.20
N ALA A 489 -21.52 6.69 28.29
CA ALA A 489 -22.80 6.60 28.99
C ALA A 489 -23.16 7.93 29.70
N ASP A 490 -22.21 8.51 30.45
CA ASP A 490 -22.50 9.58 31.40
C ASP A 490 -21.88 10.93 31.00
N ARG A 491 -20.84 10.92 30.15
CA ARG A 491 -20.04 12.11 29.80
C ARG A 491 -20.06 12.47 28.32
N PHE A 492 -20.87 11.79 27.48
CA PHE A 492 -20.91 12.06 26.04
C PHE A 492 -21.17 13.54 25.70
N ARG A 493 -22.03 14.23 26.45
CA ARG A 493 -22.31 15.66 26.25
C ARG A 493 -21.10 16.54 26.56
N GLN A 494 -20.25 16.13 27.51
CA GLN A 494 -19.02 16.86 27.85
C GLN A 494 -17.95 16.67 26.77
N ALA A 495 -17.96 15.52 26.10
CA ALA A 495 -17.12 15.23 24.95
C ALA A 495 -17.63 15.87 23.64
N GLY A 496 -18.88 16.36 23.61
CA GLY A 496 -19.47 17.03 22.46
C GLY A 496 -20.30 16.13 21.53
N TYR A 497 -20.59 14.90 21.94
CA TYR A 497 -21.50 14.01 21.19
C TYR A 497 -22.96 14.42 21.36
N LEU A 498 -23.79 14.16 20.35
CA LEU A 498 -25.24 14.38 20.41
C LEU A 498 -25.93 13.37 21.34
N SER A 499 -25.42 12.14 21.38
CA SER A 499 -26.00 11.05 22.18
C SER A 499 -24.93 10.06 22.66
N ALA A 500 -25.24 9.33 23.72
CA ALA A 500 -24.41 8.20 24.16
C ALA A 500 -24.26 7.16 23.04
N ARG A 501 -25.34 6.93 22.27
CA ARG A 501 -25.35 6.00 21.14
C ARG A 501 -24.35 6.39 20.06
N GLU A 502 -24.30 7.66 19.68
CA GLU A 502 -23.32 8.16 18.70
C GLU A 502 -21.88 7.97 19.19
N CYS A 503 -21.61 8.26 20.47
CA CYS A 503 -20.28 8.03 21.08
C CYS A 503 -19.82 6.57 20.94
N PHE A 504 -20.75 5.62 21.12
CA PHE A 504 -20.50 4.19 20.93
C PHE A 504 -20.36 3.79 19.47
N GLU A 505 -21.21 4.30 18.58
CA GLU A 505 -21.17 4.01 17.14
C GLU A 505 -19.87 4.48 16.49
N ILE A 506 -19.36 5.66 16.84
CA ILE A 506 -18.05 6.18 16.37
C ILE A 506 -16.89 5.27 16.81
N ARG A 507 -17.03 4.65 17.98
CA ARG A 507 -16.06 3.68 18.52
C ARG A 507 -16.28 2.26 17.97
N GLN A 508 -17.11 2.13 16.93
CA GLN A 508 -17.54 0.86 16.34
C GLN A 508 -18.09 -0.13 17.37
N TRP A 509 -18.63 0.39 18.47
CA TRP A 509 -19.22 -0.43 19.51
C TRP A 509 -20.73 -0.47 19.30
N SER A 510 -21.21 -1.62 18.83
CA SER A 510 -22.65 -1.86 18.71
C SER A 510 -23.27 -1.80 20.10
N PHE A 511 -23.96 -0.70 20.39
CA PHE A 511 -24.68 -0.52 21.65
C PHE A 511 -25.66 -1.67 21.89
N GLY A 512 -26.29 -2.17 20.81
CA GLY A 512 -27.19 -3.33 20.88
C GLY A 512 -26.47 -4.63 21.28
N ASP A 513 -25.26 -4.86 20.78
CA ASP A 513 -24.47 -6.03 21.15
C ASP A 513 -23.98 -5.93 22.59
N PHE A 514 -23.54 -4.74 23.00
CA PHE A 514 -23.14 -4.49 24.38
C PHE A 514 -24.32 -4.66 25.35
N GLU A 515 -25.48 -4.04 25.08
CA GLU A 515 -26.67 -4.21 25.92
C GLU A 515 -27.09 -5.67 26.00
N THR A 516 -26.99 -6.40 24.87
CA THR A 516 -27.26 -7.83 24.82
C THR A 516 -26.26 -8.61 25.68
N GLN A 517 -24.97 -8.35 25.57
CA GLN A 517 -23.92 -9.01 26.36
C GLN A 517 -24.04 -8.69 27.86
N LEU A 518 -24.28 -7.43 28.22
CA LEU A 518 -24.48 -7.01 29.60
C LEU A 518 -25.73 -7.65 30.18
N ARG A 519 -26.85 -7.62 29.43
CA ARG A 519 -28.09 -8.30 29.82
C ARG A 519 -27.84 -9.78 30.03
N ASP A 520 -27.18 -10.46 29.09
CA ASP A 520 -26.96 -11.90 29.16
C ASP A 520 -25.98 -12.27 30.28
N GLY A 521 -24.93 -11.48 30.53
CA GLY A 521 -24.02 -11.64 31.66
C GLY A 521 -24.68 -11.41 33.01
N LEU A 522 -25.55 -10.40 33.12
CA LEU A 522 -26.36 -10.15 34.32
C LEU A 522 -27.36 -11.28 34.55
N LEU A 523 -28.06 -11.72 33.49
CA LEU A 523 -28.98 -12.84 33.53
C LEU A 523 -28.27 -14.11 33.99
N ALA A 524 -27.07 -14.41 33.48
CA ALA A 524 -26.27 -15.58 33.88
C ALA A 524 -25.80 -15.48 35.35
N SER A 525 -25.38 -14.30 35.80
CA SER A 525 -24.96 -14.07 37.18
C SER A 525 -26.12 -14.21 38.17
N LEU A 526 -27.28 -13.64 37.84
CA LEU A 526 -28.51 -13.78 38.63
C LEU A 526 -28.98 -15.24 38.67
N ASP A 527 -28.90 -15.95 37.55
CA ASP A 527 -29.24 -17.37 37.47
C ASP A 527 -28.31 -18.24 38.35
N GLY A 528 -27.01 -17.93 38.37
CA GLY A 528 -26.05 -18.55 39.28
C GLY A 528 -26.35 -18.28 40.75
N LEU A 529 -26.76 -17.05 41.09
CA LEU A 529 -27.19 -16.69 42.45
C LEU A 529 -28.48 -17.43 42.85
N PHE A 530 -29.49 -17.46 41.98
CA PHE A 530 -30.74 -18.18 42.24
C PHE A 530 -30.51 -19.67 42.43
N THR A 531 -29.61 -20.28 41.66
CA THR A 531 -29.20 -21.68 41.84
C THR A 531 -28.57 -21.91 43.21
N LYS A 532 -27.65 -21.04 43.64
CA LYS A 532 -27.03 -21.14 44.98
C LYS A 532 -28.05 -21.00 46.11
N VAL A 533 -28.98 -20.05 45.98
CA VAL A 533 -30.06 -19.87 46.96
C VAL A 533 -30.91 -21.13 47.05
N LEU A 534 -31.32 -21.71 45.91
CA LEU A 534 -32.09 -22.94 45.90
C LEU A 534 -31.34 -24.10 46.57
N VAL A 535 -30.05 -24.31 46.23
CA VAL A 535 -29.21 -25.36 46.83
C VAL A 535 -29.14 -25.19 48.35
N ASN A 536 -28.91 -23.97 48.82
CA ASN A 536 -28.82 -23.69 50.25
C ASN A 536 -30.17 -23.96 50.98
N MET A 537 -31.29 -23.54 50.37
CA MET A 537 -32.62 -23.83 50.91
C MET A 537 -32.92 -25.33 50.96
N THR A 538 -32.46 -26.11 49.98
CA THR A 538 -32.61 -27.57 49.96
C THR A 538 -31.68 -28.29 50.94
N ALA A 539 -30.57 -27.66 51.36
CA ALA A 539 -29.70 -28.19 52.40
C ALA A 539 -30.31 -27.99 53.80
N GLU A 540 -31.01 -26.87 54.01
CA GLU A 540 -31.58 -26.50 55.32
C GLU A 540 -33.00 -27.05 55.54
N THR A 541 -33.74 -27.35 54.49
CA THR A 541 -35.15 -27.77 54.58
C THR A 541 -35.48 -28.91 53.63
N SER A 542 -36.61 -29.59 53.86
CA SER A 542 -37.06 -30.64 52.93
C SER A 542 -37.20 -30.06 51.51
N PRO A 543 -36.91 -30.84 50.44
CA PRO A 543 -37.05 -30.37 49.07
C PRO A 543 -38.44 -29.78 48.75
N LYS A 544 -39.51 -30.34 49.35
CA LYS A 544 -40.88 -29.82 49.22
C LYS A 544 -41.06 -28.44 49.87
N THR A 545 -40.42 -28.19 51.00
CA THR A 545 -40.49 -26.89 51.70
C THR A 545 -39.64 -25.84 51.00
N ALA A 546 -38.40 -26.17 50.66
CA ALA A 546 -37.49 -25.33 49.89
C ALA A 546 -38.16 -24.87 48.59
N LYS A 547 -38.90 -25.78 47.94
CA LYS A 547 -39.67 -25.52 46.73
C LYS A 547 -40.68 -24.38 46.86
N VAL A 548 -41.59 -24.51 47.82
CA VAL A 548 -42.64 -23.51 48.03
C VAL A 548 -42.05 -22.15 48.40
N GLN A 549 -40.97 -22.15 49.18
CA GLN A 549 -40.32 -20.92 49.60
C GLN A 549 -39.54 -20.27 48.44
N PHE A 550 -38.79 -21.03 47.65
CA PHE A 550 -38.03 -20.52 46.51
C PHE A 550 -38.96 -19.94 45.43
N GLY A 551 -40.08 -20.59 45.14
CA GLY A 551 -41.11 -20.06 44.23
C GLY A 551 -41.70 -18.72 44.71
N LYS A 552 -41.86 -18.52 46.03
CA LYS A 552 -42.28 -17.22 46.60
C LYS A 552 -41.19 -16.15 46.42
N VAL A 553 -39.92 -16.50 46.64
CA VAL A 553 -38.79 -15.58 46.43
C VAL A 553 -38.74 -15.13 44.97
N LEU A 554 -38.77 -16.07 44.01
CA LEU A 554 -38.74 -15.73 42.59
C LEU A 554 -39.91 -14.86 42.15
N ARG A 555 -41.12 -15.09 42.70
CA ARG A 555 -42.29 -14.26 42.41
C ARG A 555 -42.12 -12.83 42.93
N VAL A 556 -41.64 -12.67 44.16
CA VAL A 556 -41.37 -11.34 44.74
C VAL A 556 -40.29 -10.62 43.93
N VAL A 557 -39.22 -11.30 43.53
CA VAL A 557 -38.15 -10.70 42.72
C VAL A 557 -38.64 -10.34 41.32
N ARG A 558 -39.56 -11.12 40.74
CA ARG A 558 -40.19 -10.80 39.45
C ARG A 558 -41.11 -9.59 39.52
N GLU A 559 -41.90 -9.46 40.58
CA GLU A 559 -42.89 -8.38 40.75
C GLU A 559 -42.24 -7.05 41.14
N ASN A 560 -41.09 -7.09 41.83
CA ASN A 560 -40.44 -5.89 42.38
C ASN A 560 -39.09 -5.57 41.71
N GLY A 561 -38.58 -6.44 40.85
CA GLY A 561 -37.32 -6.24 40.15
C GLY A 561 -37.45 -5.32 38.92
N ASN A 562 -36.33 -4.75 38.48
CA ASN A 562 -36.26 -4.12 37.15
C ASN A 562 -36.47 -5.17 36.04
N ALA A 563 -36.61 -4.73 34.78
CA ALA A 563 -36.91 -5.62 33.65
C ALA A 563 -35.94 -6.82 33.55
N SER A 564 -34.64 -6.59 33.74
CA SER A 564 -33.61 -7.65 33.69
C SER A 564 -33.74 -8.65 34.84
N THR A 565 -33.96 -8.16 36.06
CA THR A 565 -34.16 -9.00 37.25
C THR A 565 -35.45 -9.80 37.16
N ALA A 566 -36.52 -9.21 36.64
CA ALA A 566 -37.79 -9.88 36.40
C ALA A 566 -37.68 -10.97 35.34
N LEU A 567 -36.93 -10.70 34.26
CA LEU A 567 -36.63 -11.68 33.21
C LEU A 567 -35.79 -12.85 33.75
N ALA A 568 -34.75 -12.57 34.57
CA ALA A 568 -33.93 -13.59 35.22
C ALA A 568 -34.77 -14.48 36.13
N ALA A 569 -35.59 -13.88 37.00
CA ALA A 569 -36.48 -14.59 37.91
C ALA A 569 -37.53 -15.43 37.15
N GLY A 570 -38.05 -14.92 36.02
CA GLY A 570 -38.94 -15.67 35.13
C GLY A 570 -38.28 -16.90 34.51
N ARG A 571 -37.04 -16.78 34.02
CA ARG A 571 -36.26 -17.92 33.49
C ARG A 571 -35.96 -18.95 34.58
N ALA A 572 -35.52 -18.50 35.75
CA ALA A 572 -35.26 -19.37 36.90
C ALA A 572 -36.54 -20.12 37.32
N LEU A 573 -37.67 -19.42 37.41
CA LEU A 573 -38.96 -20.02 37.77
C LEU A 573 -39.42 -21.06 36.73
N SER A 574 -39.22 -20.78 35.44
CA SER A 574 -39.60 -21.71 34.36
C SER A 574 -38.77 -22.99 34.41
N ARG A 575 -37.45 -22.89 34.60
CA ARG A 575 -36.57 -24.07 34.78
C ARG A 575 -36.94 -24.85 36.04
N TYR A 576 -37.25 -24.12 37.09
CA TYR A 576 -37.66 -24.66 38.36
C TYR A 576 -38.98 -25.46 38.28
N GLN A 577 -39.96 -24.96 37.53
CA GLN A 577 -41.22 -25.65 37.24
C GLN A 577 -41.02 -26.83 36.30
N ALA A 578 -40.11 -26.74 35.32
CA ALA A 578 -39.82 -27.86 34.40
C ALA A 578 -39.23 -29.09 35.12
N PHE A 579 -38.54 -28.89 36.25
CA PHE A 579 -38.07 -29.98 37.12
C PHE A 579 -39.19 -30.78 37.81
N GLU A 580 -40.45 -30.31 37.76
CA GLU A 580 -41.62 -30.97 38.38
C GLU A 580 -42.18 -32.12 37.53
N VAL A 581 -41.81 -32.19 36.25
CA VAL A 581 -42.37 -33.14 35.28
C VAL A 581 -41.47 -34.39 35.09
N ARG A 582 -40.34 -34.45 35.79
CA ARG A 582 -39.46 -35.63 35.86
C ARG A 582 -39.39 -36.13 37.29
#